data_AF-A0A1B7ZD59-F1
#
_entry.id   AF-A0A1B7ZD59-F1
#
_cell.length_a   1.000
_cell.length_b   1.000
_cell.length_c   1.000
_cell.angle_alpha   90.00
_cell.angle_beta   90.00
_cell.angle_gamma   90.00
#
_symmetry.space_group_name_H-M   'P 1'
#
loop_
_entity.id
_entity.type
_entity.pdbx_description
1 polymer ?
#
loop_
_entity_poly.entity_id
_entity_poly.type
_entity_poly.pdbx_seq_one_letter_code
_entity_poly.pdbx_strand_id
1 'polypeptide(L)'
;MPLDRGEIYEDPLEELLKANGIGEVTGGGTMQLKSGELEYCDLEIKLNSNEINENDIQLIIKKLEELGAPKGSKLTIEKTDQKIEFGQKEGLGIYIDGVNLDPEVYKTSDINFVISEIKKMTNDNSEITKYWEGGNETALYFYSDSFTEMKESIKEFVNSYPLCKGARIEQIA
;
A
#
# COMPACT_ATOMS: atom_id res chain seq x y z
N MET A 1 3.28 6.88 1.13
CA MET A 1 3.49 8.29 1.53
C MET A 1 2.40 9.15 0.89
N PRO A 2 2.20 10.43 1.30
CA PRO A 2 1.22 11.30 0.67
C PRO A 2 1.39 11.43 -0.85
N LEU A 3 2.64 11.42 -1.34
CA LEU A 3 2.96 11.42 -2.77
C LEU A 3 2.48 10.14 -3.48
N ASP A 4 2.75 8.96 -2.90
CA ASP A 4 2.30 7.69 -3.46
C ASP A 4 0.77 7.63 -3.61
N ARG A 5 0.01 8.26 -2.71
CA ARG A 5 -1.46 8.32 -2.81
C ARG A 5 -1.90 9.09 -4.06
N GLY A 6 -1.26 10.23 -4.31
CA GLY A 6 -1.55 11.07 -5.48
C GLY A 6 -1.34 10.31 -6.79
N GLU A 7 -0.13 9.78 -6.97
CA GLU A 7 0.26 9.12 -8.22
C GLU A 7 -0.43 7.76 -8.44
N ILE A 8 -0.62 6.97 -7.37
CA ILE A 8 -1.20 5.62 -7.49
C ILE A 8 -2.72 5.68 -7.60
N TYR A 9 -3.39 6.56 -6.84
CA TYR A 9 -4.84 6.55 -6.70
C TYR A 9 -5.52 7.81 -7.21
N GLU A 10 -5.10 9.01 -6.77
CA GLU A 10 -5.82 10.26 -7.09
C GLU A 10 -5.82 10.55 -8.58
N ASP A 11 -4.65 10.66 -9.20
CA ASP A 11 -4.54 11.06 -10.61
C ASP A 11 -5.25 10.06 -11.54
N PRO A 12 -5.04 8.73 -11.42
CA PRO A 12 -5.71 7.77 -12.30
C PRO A 12 -7.22 7.69 -12.06
N LEU A 13 -7.69 7.97 -10.85
CA LEU A 13 -9.12 8.01 -10.54
C LEU A 13 -9.77 9.29 -11.06
N GLU A 14 -9.10 10.43 -10.91
CA GLU A 14 -9.53 11.73 -11.44
C GLU A 14 -9.73 11.67 -12.96
N GLU A 15 -8.77 11.07 -13.68
CA GLU A 15 -8.88 10.85 -15.12
C GLU A 15 -10.12 10.01 -15.49
N LEU A 16 -10.36 8.92 -14.75
CA LEU A 16 -11.53 8.05 -14.96
C LEU A 16 -12.84 8.80 -14.72
N LEU A 17 -12.94 9.52 -13.59
CA LEU A 17 -14.14 10.25 -13.19
C LEU A 17 -14.50 11.32 -14.22
N LYS A 18 -13.50 12.10 -14.67
CA LYS A 18 -13.69 13.15 -15.69
C LYS A 18 -14.04 12.56 -17.05
N ALA A 19 -13.36 11.51 -17.49
CA ALA A 19 -13.59 10.89 -18.80
C ALA A 19 -15.02 10.32 -18.93
N ASN A 20 -15.61 9.86 -17.82
CA ASN A 20 -16.96 9.31 -17.79
C ASN A 20 -18.02 10.33 -17.35
N GLY A 21 -17.63 11.57 -17.05
CA GLY A 21 -18.55 12.62 -16.58
C GLY A 21 -19.16 12.34 -15.20
N ILE A 22 -18.53 11.47 -14.39
CA ILE A 22 -19.04 11.01 -13.09
C ILE A 22 -18.83 12.09 -12.02
N GLY A 23 -17.65 12.71 -12.01
CA GLY A 23 -17.26 13.63 -10.94
C GLY A 23 -15.80 14.04 -11.02
N GLU A 24 -15.26 14.42 -9.85
CA GLU A 24 -13.87 14.81 -9.65
C GLU A 24 -13.40 14.39 -8.25
N VAL A 25 -12.11 14.13 -8.11
CA VAL A 25 -11.42 14.01 -6.82
C VAL A 25 -11.25 15.42 -6.26
N THR A 26 -11.74 15.65 -5.04
CA THR A 26 -11.69 16.97 -4.39
C THR A 26 -10.67 17.06 -3.26
N GLY A 27 -10.16 15.91 -2.81
CA GLY A 27 -9.26 15.86 -1.68
C GLY A 27 -8.88 14.44 -1.29
N GLY A 28 -8.23 14.34 -0.14
CA GLY A 28 -7.80 13.09 0.45
C GLY A 28 -6.88 13.32 1.63
N GLY A 29 -6.93 12.40 2.59
CA GLY A 29 -6.14 12.38 3.81
C GLY A 29 -5.07 11.31 3.83
N THR A 30 -4.11 11.48 4.71
CA THR A 30 -3.19 10.42 5.12
C THR A 30 -3.08 10.51 6.64
N MET A 31 -3.44 9.42 7.32
CA MET A 31 -3.31 9.30 8.76
C MET A 31 -2.00 8.57 9.09
N GLN A 32 -1.32 9.05 10.11
CA GLN A 32 -0.11 8.44 10.63
C GLN A 32 -0.31 8.03 12.09
N LEU A 33 0.28 6.89 12.44
CA LEU A 33 0.50 6.50 13.83
C LEU A 33 1.42 7.51 14.52
N LYS A 34 1.48 7.44 15.86
CA LYS A 34 2.43 8.23 16.65
C LYS A 34 3.90 8.00 16.26
N SER A 35 4.20 6.83 15.68
CA SER A 35 5.52 6.48 15.14
C SER A 35 5.87 7.21 13.84
N GLY A 36 4.89 7.85 13.19
CA GLY A 36 5.02 8.40 11.83
C GLY A 36 4.74 7.38 10.72
N GLU A 37 4.54 6.11 11.08
CA GLU A 37 4.12 5.06 10.15
C GLU A 37 2.70 5.33 9.67
N LEU A 38 2.39 4.96 8.43
CA LEU A 38 1.07 5.19 7.83
C LEU A 38 0.04 4.26 8.45
N GLU A 39 -1.07 4.82 8.92
CA GLU A 39 -2.21 4.04 9.43
C GLU A 39 -3.22 3.79 8.30
N TYR A 40 -3.61 4.84 7.58
CA TYR A 40 -4.45 4.73 6.39
C TYR A 40 -4.30 5.97 5.50
N CYS A 41 -4.79 5.87 4.26
CA CYS A 41 -5.08 7.02 3.41
C CYS A 41 -6.54 6.96 2.95
N ASP A 42 -7.06 8.12 2.56
CA ASP A 42 -8.41 8.25 2.02
C ASP A 42 -8.41 9.20 0.82
N LEU A 43 -9.50 9.13 0.05
CA LEU A 43 -9.78 9.89 -1.15
C LEU A 43 -11.19 10.47 -1.02
N GLU A 44 -11.36 11.74 -1.38
CA GLU A 44 -12.64 12.42 -1.38
C GLU A 44 -13.08 12.64 -2.82
N ILE A 45 -14.29 12.16 -3.16
CA ILE A 45 -14.85 12.24 -4.51
C ILE A 45 -16.14 13.04 -4.48
N LYS A 46 -16.24 14.02 -5.36
CA LYS A 46 -17.47 14.78 -5.58
C LYS A 46 -18.12 14.33 -6.88
N LEU A 47 -19.35 13.84 -6.80
CA LEU A 47 -20.14 13.47 -7.96
C LEU A 47 -20.78 14.70 -8.62
N ASN A 48 -20.91 14.66 -9.94
CA ASN A 48 -21.62 15.69 -10.70
C ASN A 48 -23.14 15.63 -10.48
N SER A 49 -23.66 14.44 -10.17
CA SER A 49 -25.07 14.19 -9.90
C SER A 49 -25.35 14.06 -8.41
N ASN A 50 -26.55 14.48 -7.99
CA ASN A 50 -27.07 14.26 -6.63
C ASN A 50 -27.70 12.87 -6.44
N GLU A 51 -27.86 12.13 -7.53
CA GLU A 51 -28.35 10.75 -7.54
C GLU A 51 -27.17 9.77 -7.44
N ILE A 52 -27.34 8.76 -6.60
CA ILE A 52 -26.34 7.71 -6.41
C ILE A 52 -26.60 6.65 -7.48
N ASN A 53 -25.65 6.49 -8.40
CA ASN A 53 -25.71 5.48 -9.46
C ASN A 53 -24.79 4.31 -9.10
N GLU A 54 -25.37 3.11 -9.00
CA GLU A 54 -24.63 1.90 -8.67
C GLU A 54 -23.55 1.56 -9.71
N ASN A 55 -23.79 1.84 -11.00
CA ASN A 55 -22.80 1.57 -12.03
C ASN A 55 -21.54 2.45 -11.88
N ASP A 56 -21.72 3.70 -11.47
CA ASP A 56 -20.61 4.63 -11.25
C ASP A 56 -19.79 4.20 -10.04
N ILE A 57 -20.47 3.76 -8.96
CA ILE A 57 -19.82 3.17 -7.77
C ILE A 57 -19.00 1.94 -8.16
N GLN A 58 -19.57 1.02 -8.92
CA GLN A 58 -18.85 -0.19 -9.36
C GLN A 58 -17.65 0.16 -10.23
N LEU A 59 -17.75 1.18 -11.07
CA LEU A 59 -16.63 1.63 -11.90
C LEU A 59 -15.49 2.22 -11.06
N ILE A 60 -15.82 3.03 -10.05
CA ILE A 60 -14.84 3.60 -9.10
C ILE A 60 -14.14 2.48 -8.33
N ILE A 61 -14.90 1.55 -7.74
CA ILE A 61 -14.35 0.42 -6.99
C ILE A 61 -13.42 -0.40 -7.88
N LYS A 62 -13.88 -0.77 -9.08
CA LYS A 62 -13.08 -1.55 -10.02
C LYS A 62 -11.77 -0.85 -10.36
N LYS A 63 -11.80 0.47 -10.63
CA LYS A 63 -10.58 1.24 -10.90
C LYS A 63 -9.62 1.20 -9.71
N LEU A 64 -10.11 1.40 -8.49
CA LEU A 64 -9.25 1.37 -7.30
C LEU A 64 -8.64 -0.02 -7.05
N GLU A 65 -9.40 -1.09 -7.30
CA GLU A 65 -8.89 -2.47 -7.23
C GLU A 65 -7.82 -2.76 -8.30
N GLU A 66 -8.02 -2.27 -9.53
CA GLU A 66 -7.01 -2.34 -10.61
C GLU A 66 -5.72 -1.59 -10.25
N LEU A 67 -5.83 -0.49 -9.50
CA LEU A 67 -4.70 0.28 -8.96
C LEU A 67 -4.08 -0.38 -7.71
N GLY A 68 -4.59 -1.53 -7.29
CA GLY A 68 -4.04 -2.32 -6.19
C GLY A 68 -4.59 -1.93 -4.82
N ALA A 69 -5.85 -1.50 -4.73
CA ALA A 69 -6.50 -1.27 -3.43
C ALA A 69 -6.42 -2.54 -2.55
N PRO A 70 -5.93 -2.40 -1.30
CA PRO A 70 -5.77 -3.51 -0.39
C PRO A 70 -7.11 -4.01 0.16
N LYS A 71 -7.17 -5.28 0.56
CA LYS A 71 -8.31 -5.82 1.30
C LYS A 71 -8.61 -4.96 2.54
N GLY A 72 -9.89 -4.79 2.84
CA GLY A 72 -10.35 -3.94 3.94
C GLY A 72 -10.57 -2.48 3.53
N SER A 73 -10.32 -2.11 2.27
CA SER A 73 -10.71 -0.82 1.70
C SER A 73 -12.24 -0.64 1.72
N LYS A 74 -12.70 0.60 1.89
CA LYS A 74 -14.13 0.92 2.04
C LYS A 74 -14.49 2.19 1.30
N LEU A 75 -15.59 2.15 0.56
CA LEU A 75 -16.23 3.32 -0.02
C LEU A 75 -17.39 3.72 0.89
N THR A 76 -17.42 4.98 1.32
CA THR A 76 -18.50 5.54 2.13
C THR A 76 -19.30 6.54 1.30
N ILE A 77 -20.60 6.33 1.20
CA ILE A 77 -21.51 7.26 0.53
C ILE A 77 -22.02 8.26 1.57
N GLU A 78 -21.50 9.48 1.56
CA GLU A 78 -21.78 10.50 2.58
C GLU A 78 -23.28 10.75 2.80
N LYS A 79 -24.08 10.77 1.72
CA LYS A 79 -25.53 11.05 1.79
C LYS A 79 -26.32 9.99 2.57
N THR A 80 -25.88 8.74 2.56
CA THR A 80 -26.62 7.61 3.15
C THR A 80 -25.88 6.92 4.29
N ASP A 81 -24.62 7.29 4.53
CA ASP A 81 -23.65 6.58 5.39
C ASP A 81 -23.48 5.09 5.02
N GLN A 82 -23.87 4.72 3.79
CA GLN A 82 -23.70 3.36 3.29
C GLN A 82 -22.21 3.09 3.08
N LYS A 83 -21.76 1.93 3.57
CA LYS A 83 -20.39 1.46 3.42
C LYS A 83 -20.35 0.25 2.52
N ILE A 84 -19.45 0.28 1.54
CA ILE A 84 -19.21 -0.80 0.59
C ILE A 84 -17.76 -1.23 0.76
N GLU A 85 -17.54 -2.47 1.20
CA GLU A 85 -16.19 -3.03 1.33
C GLU A 85 -15.70 -3.49 -0.03
N PHE A 86 -14.43 -3.24 -0.32
CA PHE A 86 -13.77 -3.63 -1.55
C PHE A 86 -12.27 -3.83 -1.32
N GLY A 87 -11.53 -4.14 -2.38
CA GLY A 87 -10.08 -4.32 -2.33
C GLY A 87 -9.72 -5.80 -2.32
N GLN A 88 -8.64 -6.12 -3.04
CA GLN A 88 -8.29 -7.50 -3.35
C GLN A 88 -6.87 -7.85 -2.94
N LYS A 89 -5.97 -6.87 -2.87
CA LYS A 89 -4.55 -7.12 -2.59
C LYS A 89 -4.32 -7.38 -1.11
N GLU A 90 -3.51 -8.39 -0.81
CA GLU A 90 -2.98 -8.66 0.52
C GLU A 90 -1.62 -7.98 0.67
N GLY A 91 -1.34 -7.50 1.87
CA GLY A 91 -0.14 -6.72 2.17
C GLY A 91 0.84 -7.48 3.05
N LEU A 92 2.11 -7.46 2.69
CA LEU A 92 3.23 -7.93 3.50
C LEU A 92 4.08 -6.74 3.94
N GLY A 93 4.17 -6.52 5.25
CA GLY A 93 5.13 -5.63 5.87
C GLY A 93 6.32 -6.42 6.41
N ILE A 94 7.54 -6.08 6.01
CA ILE A 94 8.77 -6.58 6.62
C ILE A 94 9.49 -5.46 7.36
N TYR A 95 9.75 -5.66 8.65
CA TYR A 95 10.36 -4.68 9.54
C TYR A 95 11.79 -5.09 9.85
N ILE A 96 12.74 -4.30 9.36
CA ILE A 96 14.17 -4.56 9.40
C ILE A 96 14.81 -3.73 10.52
N ASP A 97 15.61 -4.38 11.36
CA ASP A 97 16.24 -3.74 12.50
C ASP A 97 17.31 -2.72 12.07
N GLY A 98 17.18 -1.49 12.55
CA GLY A 98 18.08 -0.38 12.23
C GLY A 98 19.13 -0.05 13.28
N VAL A 99 19.14 -0.71 14.46
CA VAL A 99 19.98 -0.29 15.61
C VAL A 99 20.66 -1.41 16.40
N ASN A 100 20.22 -2.66 16.33
CA ASN A 100 20.66 -3.78 17.18
C ASN A 100 21.53 -4.82 16.46
N LEU A 101 21.74 -4.71 15.15
CA LEU A 101 22.65 -5.61 14.42
C LEU A 101 24.12 -5.21 14.65
N ASP A 102 25.03 -6.11 14.32
CA ASP A 102 26.47 -5.81 14.34
C ASP A 102 26.74 -4.61 13.40
N PRO A 103 27.48 -3.58 13.83
CA PRO A 103 27.80 -2.42 12.99
C PRO A 103 28.39 -2.77 11.63
N GLU A 104 29.09 -3.90 11.50
CA GLU A 104 29.64 -4.37 10.23
C GLU A 104 28.53 -4.77 9.24
N VAL A 105 27.39 -5.27 9.71
CA VAL A 105 26.23 -5.60 8.86
C VAL A 105 25.71 -4.34 8.17
N TYR A 106 25.53 -3.24 8.91
CA TYR A 106 25.08 -1.97 8.34
C TYR A 106 26.06 -1.35 7.34
N LYS A 107 27.36 -1.65 7.47
CA LYS A 107 28.40 -1.16 6.54
C LYS A 107 28.50 -1.99 5.26
N THR A 108 28.21 -3.29 5.35
CA THR A 108 28.49 -4.26 4.28
C THR A 108 27.22 -4.72 3.55
N SER A 109 26.05 -4.51 4.14
CA SER A 109 24.76 -4.88 3.54
C SER A 109 24.07 -3.64 2.96
N ASP A 110 23.31 -3.84 1.88
CA ASP A 110 22.51 -2.80 1.24
C ASP A 110 21.02 -3.11 1.37
N ILE A 111 20.24 -2.14 1.83
CA ILE A 111 18.77 -2.23 1.91
C ILE A 111 18.13 -2.25 0.51
N ASN A 112 18.73 -1.60 -0.48
CA ASN A 112 18.23 -1.63 -1.86
C ASN A 112 18.35 -3.03 -2.47
N PHE A 113 19.38 -3.79 -2.07
CA PHE A 113 19.50 -5.19 -2.46
C PHE A 113 18.37 -6.04 -1.86
N VAL A 114 18.01 -5.81 -0.59
CA VAL A 114 16.85 -6.46 0.06
C VAL A 114 15.56 -6.14 -0.69
N ILE A 115 15.33 -4.86 -1.01
CA ILE A 115 14.17 -4.42 -1.79
C ILE A 115 14.13 -5.13 -3.14
N SER A 116 15.24 -5.17 -3.88
CA SER A 116 15.27 -5.78 -5.22
C SER A 116 15.02 -7.29 -5.20
N GLU A 117 15.60 -8.00 -4.23
CA GLU A 117 15.42 -9.45 -4.13
C GLU A 117 14.00 -9.81 -3.69
N ILE A 118 13.43 -9.07 -2.73
CA ILE A 118 12.04 -9.28 -2.32
C ILE A 118 11.09 -8.99 -3.48
N LYS A 119 11.22 -7.85 -4.18
CA LYS A 119 10.36 -7.54 -5.34
C LYS A 119 10.39 -8.66 -6.38
N LYS A 120 11.59 -9.19 -6.67
CA LYS A 120 11.77 -10.30 -7.60
C LYS A 120 11.09 -11.59 -7.11
N MET A 121 11.21 -11.92 -5.83
CA MET A 121 10.62 -13.14 -5.25
C MET A 121 9.09 -13.05 -5.09
N THR A 122 8.54 -11.85 -4.96
CA THR A 122 7.09 -11.61 -4.85
C THR A 122 6.43 -11.25 -6.17
N ASN A 123 7.20 -11.17 -7.27
CA ASN A 123 6.77 -10.65 -8.57
C ASN A 123 6.14 -9.24 -8.48
N ASP A 124 6.63 -8.42 -7.54
CA ASP A 124 6.20 -7.04 -7.38
C ASP A 124 6.86 -6.17 -8.45
N ASN A 125 6.05 -5.75 -9.43
CA ASN A 125 6.47 -4.88 -10.54
C ASN A 125 6.19 -3.40 -10.26
N SER A 126 5.86 -3.02 -9.01
CA SER A 126 5.64 -1.62 -8.67
C SER A 126 6.91 -0.80 -8.85
N GLU A 127 6.78 0.34 -9.51
CA GLU A 127 7.89 1.29 -9.68
C GLU A 127 8.27 1.92 -8.34
N ILE A 128 7.26 2.25 -7.52
CA ILE A 128 7.42 2.89 -6.23
C ILE A 128 7.60 1.85 -5.13
N THR A 129 8.75 1.88 -4.45
CA THR A 129 8.97 1.14 -3.21
C THR A 129 8.26 1.85 -2.05
N LYS A 130 7.32 1.15 -1.41
CA LYS A 130 6.61 1.65 -0.24
C LYS A 130 7.41 1.30 1.01
N TYR A 131 7.80 2.30 1.79
CA TYR A 131 8.55 2.09 3.02
C TYR A 131 8.21 3.12 4.08
N TRP A 132 8.58 2.80 5.32
CA TRP A 132 8.62 3.72 6.44
C TRP A 132 9.95 3.55 7.17
N GLU A 133 10.60 4.67 7.51
CA GLU A 133 11.82 4.67 8.30
C GLU A 133 11.50 5.25 9.69
N GLY A 134 11.56 4.39 10.70
CA GLY A 134 11.42 4.75 12.10
C GLY A 134 12.77 4.93 12.79
N GLY A 135 12.72 5.32 14.07
CA GLY A 135 13.96 5.52 14.85
C GLY A 135 14.77 4.25 15.12
N ASN A 136 14.14 3.08 15.08
CA ASN A 136 14.78 1.80 15.42
C ASN A 136 14.68 0.74 14.31
N GLU A 137 13.80 0.94 13.32
CA GLU A 137 13.54 -0.06 12.26
C GLU A 137 13.09 0.62 10.98
N THR A 138 13.29 -0.07 9.86
CA THR A 138 12.76 0.30 8.55
C THR A 138 11.74 -0.74 8.12
N ALA A 139 10.52 -0.32 7.82
CA ALA A 139 9.49 -1.18 7.27
C ALA A 139 9.45 -1.06 5.74
N LEU A 140 9.38 -2.20 5.05
CA LEU A 140 9.14 -2.28 3.61
C LEU A 140 7.79 -2.95 3.37
N TYR A 141 7.00 -2.41 2.46
CA TYR A 141 5.64 -2.87 2.18
C TYR A 141 5.49 -3.36 0.75
N PHE A 142 4.95 -4.57 0.62
CA PHE A 142 4.71 -5.26 -0.65
C PHE A 142 3.26 -5.71 -0.72
N TYR A 143 2.66 -5.63 -1.90
CA TYR A 143 1.26 -5.98 -2.10
C TYR A 143 1.12 -6.95 -3.27
N SER A 144 0.39 -8.04 -3.05
CA SER A 144 0.15 -9.08 -4.06
C SER A 144 -1.21 -9.75 -3.83
N ASP A 145 -1.51 -10.78 -4.60
CA ASP A 145 -2.77 -11.51 -4.47
C ASP A 145 -2.81 -12.44 -3.24
N SER A 146 -1.64 -12.78 -2.68
CA SER A 146 -1.52 -13.67 -1.51
C SER A 146 -0.32 -13.33 -0.62
N PHE A 147 -0.60 -12.94 0.62
CA PHE A 147 0.36 -12.76 1.70
C PHE A 147 1.11 -14.07 1.99
N THR A 148 0.40 -15.19 2.00
CA THR A 148 1.02 -16.49 2.31
C THR A 148 2.06 -16.87 1.26
N GLU A 149 1.75 -16.65 -0.03
CA GLU A 149 2.70 -16.91 -1.12
C GLU A 149 3.90 -15.96 -1.06
N MET A 150 3.68 -14.66 -0.84
CA MET A 150 4.78 -13.70 -0.66
C MET A 150 5.68 -14.08 0.51
N LYS A 151 5.09 -14.43 1.66
CA LYS A 151 5.84 -14.79 2.86
C LYS A 151 6.68 -16.04 2.67
N GLU A 152 6.14 -17.07 2.03
CA GLU A 152 6.89 -18.30 1.75
C GLU A 152 7.97 -18.08 0.69
N SER A 153 7.75 -17.21 -0.32
CA SER A 153 8.75 -16.96 -1.37
C SER A 153 9.99 -16.24 -0.87
N ILE A 154 9.86 -15.35 0.12
CA ILE A 154 10.99 -14.58 0.68
C ILE A 154 11.69 -15.28 1.86
N LYS A 155 11.12 -16.37 2.36
CA LYS A 155 11.50 -17.00 3.64
C LYS A 155 12.97 -17.40 3.71
N GLU A 156 13.48 -18.05 2.66
CA GLU A 156 14.89 -18.49 2.62
C GLU A 156 15.85 -17.28 2.60
N PHE A 157 15.50 -16.24 1.86
CA PHE A 157 16.28 -15.01 1.77
C PHE A 157 16.30 -14.25 3.09
N VAL A 158 15.13 -14.03 3.71
CA VAL A 158 15.01 -13.33 5.01
C VAL A 158 15.78 -14.06 6.10
N ASN A 159 15.78 -15.40 6.10
CA ASN A 159 16.52 -16.19 7.09
C ASN A 159 18.04 -16.19 6.88
N SER A 160 18.52 -15.88 5.68
CA SER A 160 19.94 -15.98 5.33
C SER A 160 20.65 -14.64 5.20
N TYR A 161 19.95 -13.58 4.79
CA TYR A 161 20.56 -12.29 4.55
C TYR A 161 20.82 -11.54 5.87
N PRO A 162 22.07 -11.06 6.12
CA PRO A 162 22.44 -10.48 7.42
C PRO A 162 21.57 -9.32 7.90
N LEU A 163 21.16 -8.43 6.98
CA LEU A 163 20.32 -7.28 7.32
C LEU A 163 18.91 -7.69 7.75
N CYS A 164 18.42 -8.84 7.29
CA CYS A 164 17.09 -9.35 7.62
C CYS A 164 17.07 -10.11 8.96
N LYS A 165 18.20 -10.20 9.67
CA LYS A 165 18.30 -10.95 10.92
C LYS A 165 17.35 -10.35 11.97
N GLY A 166 16.40 -11.17 12.44
CA GLY A 166 15.42 -10.75 13.44
C GLY A 166 14.28 -9.89 12.87
N ALA A 167 14.18 -9.75 11.55
CA ALA A 167 13.10 -9.01 10.92
C ALA A 167 11.73 -9.61 11.26
N ARG A 168 10.74 -8.76 11.52
CA ARG A 168 9.34 -9.19 11.64
C ARG A 168 8.67 -9.15 10.28
N ILE A 169 7.77 -10.10 10.05
CA ILE A 169 6.89 -10.12 8.88
C ILE A 169 5.45 -10.11 9.37
N GLU A 170 4.67 -9.13 8.94
CA GLU A 170 3.28 -8.94 9.32
C GLU A 170 2.39 -8.83 8.10
N GLN A 171 1.16 -9.34 8.24
CA GLN A 171 0.11 -9.12 7.25
C GLN A 171 -0.56 -7.79 7.57
N ILE A 172 -0.50 -6.85 6.62
CA ILE A 172 -1.00 -5.48 6.80
C ILE A 172 -2.30 -5.21 6.02
N ALA A 173 -2.72 -6.17 5.19
CA ALA A 173 -4.02 -6.20 4.50
C ALA A 173 -4.41 -7.64 4.14
#